data_AF-A0A535RZM9-F1
#
_entry.id   AF-A0A535RZM9-F1
#
_cell.length_a   1.000
_cell.length_b   1.000
_cell.length_c   1.000
_cell.angle_alpha   90.00
_cell.angle_beta   90.00
_cell.angle_gamma   90.00
#
_symmetry.space_group_name_H-M   'P 1'
#
loop_
_entity.id
_entity.type
_entity.pdbx_description
1 polymer ?
#
loop_
_entity_poly.entity_id
_entity_poly.type
_entity_poly.pdbx_seq_one_letter_code
_entity_poly.pdbx_strand_id
1 'polypeptide(L)'
;MQSAHGLTSSNGTLTFHGLAHSTLFFADRPQRVVGHLSSRKFVDQWGDGENSFAEDPPNAVVSFLEDGDATPEEVTLTIRDPQIDADTLTYKIDVLDGKLPAKAGPCALFIDPVGRPLSPMSVAGVRRRQRRRGF
;
A
#
# COMPACT_ATOMS: atom_id res chain seq x y z
N MET A 1 -0.27 3.93 -4.20
CA MET A 1 0.71 4.84 -3.61
C MET A 1 0.15 5.43 -2.32
N GLN A 2 0.94 5.33 -1.26
CA GLN A 2 0.72 5.98 0.02
C GLN A 2 1.93 6.87 0.30
N SER A 3 1.71 8.06 0.86
CA SER A 3 2.79 9.00 1.20
C SER A 3 2.73 9.34 2.67
N ALA A 4 3.88 9.57 3.29
CA ALA A 4 3.98 9.92 4.71
C ALA A 4 5.16 10.87 4.97
N HIS A 5 5.12 11.58 6.10
CA HIS A 5 6.20 12.45 6.53
C HIS A 5 7.44 11.69 7.03
N GLY A 6 7.26 10.44 7.46
CA GLY A 6 8.33 9.62 7.99
C GLY A 6 7.97 8.15 8.02
N LEU A 7 9.00 7.31 8.18
CA LEU A 7 8.82 5.90 8.51
C LEU A 7 9.74 5.47 9.65
N THR A 8 9.34 4.42 10.35
CA THR A 8 10.19 3.64 11.25
C THR A 8 10.05 2.17 10.95
N SER A 9 11.16 1.43 11.00
CA SER A 9 11.16 -0.02 10.81
C SER A 9 11.81 -0.74 12.00
N SER A 10 11.16 -1.80 12.46
CA SER A 10 11.69 -2.65 13.53
C SER A 10 11.00 -4.00 13.53
N ASN A 11 11.74 -5.09 13.78
CA ASN A 11 11.18 -6.42 14.06
C ASN A 11 10.12 -6.88 13.05
N GLY A 12 10.41 -6.77 11.74
CA GLY A 12 9.48 -7.18 10.68
C GLY A 12 8.21 -6.30 10.57
N THR A 13 8.25 -5.09 11.15
CA THR A 13 7.16 -4.13 11.12
C THR A 13 7.64 -2.82 10.50
N LEU A 14 6.85 -2.27 9.57
CA LEU A 14 7.07 -0.95 8.97
C LEU A 14 5.91 -0.04 9.36
N THR A 15 6.23 1.11 9.95
CA THR A 15 5.25 2.11 10.39
C THR A 15 5.49 3.41 9.65
N PHE A 16 4.43 3.96 9.05
CA PHE A 16 4.39 5.27 8.40
C PHE A 16 3.76 6.29 9.36
N HIS A 17 4.39 7.45 9.48
CA HIS A 17 4.00 8.54 10.38
C HIS A 17 3.59 9.77 9.58
N GLY A 18 2.48 10.42 9.96
CA GLY A 18 1.94 11.53 9.17
C GLY A 18 1.48 11.09 7.79
N LEU A 19 0.78 9.96 7.73
CA LEU A 19 0.26 9.39 6.49
C LEU A 19 -0.75 10.34 5.86
N ALA A 20 -0.62 10.55 4.55
CA ALA A 20 -1.64 11.22 3.77
C ALA A 20 -3.00 10.51 3.91
N HIS A 21 -4.07 11.29 4.10
CA HIS A 21 -5.42 10.77 4.22
C HIS A 21 -5.91 10.01 2.98
N SER A 22 -5.28 10.21 1.82
CA SER A 22 -5.61 9.57 0.57
C SER A 22 -4.57 8.53 0.15
N THR A 23 -5.05 7.34 -0.23
CA THR A 23 -4.28 6.36 -0.99
C THR A 23 -4.64 6.50 -2.48
N LEU A 24 -3.63 6.77 -3.31
CA LEU A 24 -3.77 6.84 -4.76
C LEU A 24 -3.63 5.43 -5.36
N PHE A 25 -4.45 5.11 -6.36
CA PHE A 25 -4.35 3.83 -7.06
C PHE A 25 -4.58 3.99 -8.55
N PHE A 26 -3.98 3.06 -9.30
CA PHE A 26 -4.06 2.97 -10.74
C PHE A 26 -4.39 1.53 -11.10
N ALA A 27 -5.32 1.32 -12.03
CA ALA A 27 -5.54 0.03 -12.64
C ALA A 27 -4.91 0.01 -14.03
N ASP A 28 -4.20 -1.08 -14.32
CA ASP A 28 -3.61 -1.32 -15.64
C ASP A 28 -4.66 -1.57 -16.72
N ARG A 29 -4.21 -1.53 -17.98
CA ARG A 29 -5.06 -1.72 -19.17
C ARG A 29 -5.80 -3.08 -19.12
N PRO A 30 -6.99 -3.18 -19.74
CA PRO A 30 -7.62 -2.24 -20.68
C PRO A 30 -8.42 -1.11 -20.01
N GLN A 31 -8.72 -1.20 -18.73
CA GLN A 31 -9.47 -0.18 -18.01
C GLN A 31 -8.54 0.66 -17.15
N ARG A 32 -7.99 1.72 -17.75
CA ARG A 32 -7.19 2.71 -17.02
C ARG A 32 -8.09 3.49 -16.07
N VAL A 33 -8.16 3.04 -14.82
CA VAL A 33 -8.83 3.75 -13.74
C VAL A 33 -7.76 4.38 -12.88
N VAL A 34 -7.83 5.69 -12.74
CA VAL A 34 -7.05 6.44 -11.76
C VAL A 34 -8.03 6.92 -10.71
N GLY A 35 -7.71 6.72 -9.44
CA GLY A 35 -8.55 7.15 -8.36
C GLY A 35 -7.78 7.33 -7.07
N HIS A 36 -8.49 7.86 -6.09
CA HIS A 36 -8.06 7.87 -4.71
C HIS A 36 -9.20 7.35 -3.84
N LEU A 37 -8.82 6.74 -2.73
CA LEU A 37 -9.71 6.48 -1.61
C LEU A 37 -9.04 6.97 -0.34
N SER A 38 -9.81 7.08 0.75
CA SER A 38 -9.15 7.35 2.03
C SER A 38 -8.25 6.17 2.42
N SER A 39 -7.11 6.46 3.02
CA SER A 39 -6.17 5.43 3.50
C SER A 39 -6.82 4.51 4.53
N ARG A 40 -7.74 5.03 5.36
CA ARG A 40 -8.58 4.21 6.25
C ARG A 40 -9.43 3.21 5.48
N LYS A 41 -10.15 3.67 4.44
CA LYS A 41 -10.96 2.78 3.61
C LYS A 41 -10.12 1.74 2.88
N PHE A 42 -8.87 2.06 2.52
CA PHE A 42 -7.95 1.10 1.92
C PHE A 42 -7.67 -0.05 2.89
N VAL A 43 -7.37 0.28 4.15
CA VAL A 43 -7.14 -0.71 5.21
C VAL A 43 -8.40 -1.53 5.49
N ASP A 44 -9.57 -0.88 5.61
CA ASP A 44 -10.85 -1.56 5.87
C ASP A 44 -11.20 -2.59 4.78
N GLN A 45 -10.75 -2.36 3.54
CA GLN A 45 -11.04 -3.21 2.38
C GLN A 45 -9.93 -4.24 2.10
N TRP A 46 -8.90 -4.33 2.94
CA TRP A 46 -7.72 -5.17 2.70
C TRP A 46 -8.06 -6.65 2.48
N GLY A 47 -8.98 -7.18 3.30
CA GLY A 47 -9.42 -8.58 3.26
C GLY A 47 -10.73 -8.82 2.50
N ASP A 48 -11.27 -7.81 1.83
CA ASP A 48 -12.55 -7.95 1.14
C ASP A 48 -12.41 -8.75 -0.16
N GLY A 49 -13.34 -9.67 -0.47
CA GLY A 49 -13.44 -10.29 -1.80
C GLY A 49 -12.50 -11.48 -2.05
N GLU A 50 -12.70 -12.16 -3.19
CA GLU A 50 -11.88 -13.30 -3.61
C GLU A 50 -10.51 -12.80 -4.11
N ASN A 51 -9.41 -13.51 -3.76
CA ASN A 51 -8.04 -13.06 -4.03
C ASN A 51 -7.74 -11.70 -3.37
N SER A 52 -8.19 -11.53 -2.13
CA SER A 52 -7.94 -10.33 -1.34
C SER A 52 -6.45 -10.20 -0.98
N PHE A 53 -6.03 -9.02 -0.54
CA PHE A 53 -4.66 -8.82 -0.06
C PHE A 53 -4.40 -9.51 1.29
N ALA A 54 -5.45 -9.90 2.02
CA ALA A 54 -5.30 -10.75 3.21
C ALA A 54 -4.97 -12.21 2.84
N GLU A 55 -5.54 -12.72 1.74
CA GLU A 55 -5.31 -14.09 1.25
C GLU A 55 -3.99 -14.22 0.49
N ASP A 56 -3.69 -13.25 -0.38
CA ASP A 56 -2.48 -13.20 -1.20
C ASP A 56 -1.82 -11.82 -1.01
N PRO A 57 -0.87 -11.68 -0.06
CA PRO A 57 -0.23 -10.40 0.25
C PRO A 57 0.49 -9.77 -0.96
N PRO A 58 0.33 -8.46 -1.24
CA PRO A 58 0.99 -7.82 -2.36
C PRO A 58 2.46 -7.53 -2.08
N ASN A 59 3.23 -7.41 -3.16
CA ASN A 59 4.53 -6.78 -3.10
C ASN A 59 4.39 -5.25 -3.14
N ALA A 60 5.37 -4.58 -2.58
CA ALA A 60 5.44 -3.14 -2.55
C ALA A 60 6.90 -2.68 -2.61
N VAL A 61 7.11 -1.48 -3.12
CA VAL A 61 8.37 -0.77 -3.07
C VAL A 61 8.19 0.44 -2.19
N VAL A 62 9.04 0.58 -1.17
CA VAL A 62 9.12 1.82 -0.39
C VAL A 62 10.34 2.61 -0.85
N SER A 63 10.10 3.89 -1.13
CA SER A 63 11.13 4.87 -1.39
C SER A 63 11.12 5.89 -0.26
N PHE A 64 12.29 6.25 0.24
CA PHE A 64 12.46 7.20 1.32
C PHE A 64 13.70 8.06 1.08
N LEU A 65 13.65 9.29 1.57
CA LEU A 65 14.82 10.16 1.57
C LEU A 65 15.64 9.90 2.83
N GLU A 66 16.92 9.62 2.63
CA GLU A 66 17.92 9.67 3.71
C GLU A 66 18.43 11.09 3.90
N ASP A 67 19.04 11.38 5.04
CA ASP A 67 19.61 12.70 5.31
C ASP A 67 20.82 12.96 4.38
N GLY A 68 20.83 14.12 3.70
CA GLY A 68 21.92 14.55 2.82
C GLY A 68 21.64 14.35 1.32
N ASP A 69 22.71 14.35 0.51
CA ASP A 69 22.64 14.19 -0.97
C ASP A 69 22.68 12.71 -1.43
N ALA A 70 22.38 11.77 -0.53
CA ALA A 70 22.35 10.36 -0.89
C ALA A 70 21.21 10.08 -1.88
N THR A 71 21.49 9.31 -2.93
CA THR A 71 20.46 8.81 -3.84
C THR A 71 19.46 7.98 -3.03
N PRO A 72 18.14 8.26 -3.10
CA PRO A 72 17.14 7.51 -2.37
C PRO A 72 17.23 6.02 -2.71
N GLU A 73 17.36 5.16 -1.70
CA GLU A 73 17.28 3.72 -1.89
C GLU A 73 15.82 3.27 -1.97
N GLU A 74 15.55 2.31 -2.85
CA GLU A 74 14.27 1.62 -2.97
C GLU A 74 14.37 0.26 -2.28
N VAL A 75 13.38 -0.07 -1.46
CA VAL A 75 13.32 -1.37 -0.78
C VAL A 75 12.07 -2.11 -1.19
N THR A 76 12.24 -3.33 -1.67
CA THR A 76 11.15 -4.21 -2.11
C THR A 76 10.70 -5.10 -0.96
N LEU A 77 9.40 -5.17 -0.72
CA LEU A 77 8.78 -5.78 0.45
C LEU A 77 7.54 -6.59 0.05
N THR A 78 7.18 -7.60 0.83
CA THR A 78 5.81 -8.12 0.89
C THR A 78 5.13 -7.57 2.13
N ILE A 79 3.98 -6.92 1.98
CA ILE A 79 3.27 -6.21 3.06
C ILE A 79 1.99 -6.94 3.49
N ARG A 80 1.70 -6.97 4.79
CA ARG A 80 0.59 -7.72 5.41
C ARG A 80 -0.03 -6.98 6.59
N ASP A 81 -1.23 -7.39 6.97
CA ASP A 81 -1.95 -6.99 8.18
C ASP A 81 -1.94 -5.46 8.45
N PRO A 82 -2.37 -4.60 7.51
CA PRO A 82 -2.37 -3.16 7.73
C PRO A 82 -3.20 -2.76 8.95
N GLN A 83 -2.64 -1.94 9.83
CA GLN A 83 -3.34 -1.34 10.97
C GLN A 83 -3.22 0.18 10.87
N ILE A 84 -4.35 0.89 10.96
CA ILE A 84 -4.37 2.36 10.89
C ILE A 84 -5.02 2.98 12.12
N ASP A 85 -4.26 3.85 12.79
CA ASP A 85 -4.74 4.70 13.87
C ASP A 85 -4.40 6.16 13.57
N ALA A 86 -5.39 7.05 13.61
CA ALA A 86 -5.27 8.42 13.12
C ALA A 86 -4.54 8.52 11.75
N ASP A 87 -3.32 9.05 11.75
CA ASP A 87 -2.42 9.22 10.61
C ASP A 87 -1.18 8.29 10.66
N THR A 88 -1.20 7.29 11.54
CA THR A 88 -0.18 6.25 11.64
C THR A 88 -0.67 4.95 10.99
N LEU A 89 0.12 4.41 10.06
CA LEU A 89 -0.18 3.15 9.36
C LEU A 89 0.96 2.16 9.53
N THR A 90 0.62 0.96 9.98
CA THR A 90 1.57 -0.11 10.25
C THR A 90 1.30 -1.31 9.35
N TYR A 91 2.35 -1.89 8.78
CA TYR A 91 2.32 -3.18 8.10
C TYR A 91 3.29 -4.15 8.76
N LYS A 92 2.94 -5.45 8.77
CA LYS A 92 3.93 -6.51 8.86
C LYS A 92 4.60 -6.68 7.51
N ILE A 93 5.91 -6.93 7.50
CA ILE A 93 6.70 -6.97 6.27
C ILE A 93 7.63 -8.17 6.21
N ASP A 94 7.85 -8.67 4.99
CA ASP A 94 9.06 -9.42 4.65
C ASP A 94 9.86 -8.58 3.66
N VAL A 95 11.16 -8.39 3.91
CA VAL A 95 12.05 -7.69 2.98
C VAL A 95 12.45 -8.68 1.89
N LEU A 96 12.22 -8.31 0.64
CA LEU A 96 12.59 -9.10 -0.54
C LEU A 96 13.93 -8.65 -1.11
N ASP A 97 14.17 -7.33 -1.16
CA ASP A 97 15.40 -6.74 -1.66
C ASP A 97 15.65 -5.35 -1.05
N GLY A 98 16.91 -5.00 -0.83
CA GLY A 98 17.33 -3.75 -0.18
C GLY A 98 17.36 -3.82 1.35
N LYS A 99 17.57 -2.66 2.00
CA LYS A 99 17.68 -2.54 3.46
C LYS A 99 16.85 -1.38 3.98
N LEU A 100 15.94 -1.64 4.90
CA LEU A 100 15.22 -0.58 5.58
C LEU A 100 16.10 0.09 6.65
N PRO A 101 16.12 1.43 6.73
CA PRO A 101 16.68 2.13 7.86
C PRO A 101 15.74 2.01 9.06
N ALA A 102 16.28 2.14 10.27
CA ALA A 102 15.45 2.15 11.49
C ALA A 102 14.46 3.31 11.49
N LYS A 103 14.83 4.44 10.87
CA LYS A 103 14.00 5.62 10.64
C LYS A 103 14.40 6.29 9.32
N ALA A 104 13.44 6.89 8.63
CA ALA A 104 13.70 7.80 7.52
C ALA A 104 12.68 8.94 7.49
N GLY A 105 13.02 9.99 6.75
CA GLY A 105 12.17 11.16 6.53
C GLY A 105 11.04 10.89 5.53
N PRO A 106 10.65 11.91 4.74
CA PRO A 106 9.56 11.77 3.77
C PRO A 106 9.70 10.53 2.90
N CYS A 107 8.60 9.79 2.76
CA CYS A 107 8.60 8.50 2.10
C CYS A 107 7.30 8.22 1.35
N ALA A 108 7.39 7.30 0.40
CA ALA A 108 6.28 6.83 -0.41
C ALA A 108 6.31 5.31 -0.55
N LEU A 109 5.16 4.68 -0.36
CA LEU A 109 4.93 3.26 -0.60
C LEU A 109 4.16 3.08 -1.90
N PHE A 110 4.76 2.40 -2.86
CA PHE A 110 4.14 1.94 -4.09
C PHE A 110 3.76 0.47 -3.92
N ILE A 111 2.46 0.19 -3.94
CA ILE A 111 1.94 -1.17 -3.80
C ILE A 111 1.69 -1.67 -5.21
N ASP A 112 2.32 -2.78 -5.55
CA ASP A 112 2.25 -3.40 -6.86
C ASP A 112 1.22 -4.54 -6.87
N PRO A 113 0.10 -4.40 -7.60
CA PRO A 113 -0.82 -5.51 -7.83
C PRO A 113 -0.44 -6.37 -9.05
N VAL A 114 0.70 -6.13 -9.74
CA VAL A 114 1.11 -6.82 -10.97
C VAL A 114 1.01 -8.34 -10.81
N GLY A 115 0.11 -8.93 -11.60
CA GLY A 115 -0.29 -10.33 -11.55
C GLY A 115 -1.76 -10.57 -11.17
N ARG A 116 -2.49 -9.56 -10.67
CA ARG A 116 -3.82 -9.77 -10.05
C ARG A 116 -4.97 -8.98 -10.71
N PRO A 117 -5.54 -9.47 -11.83
CA PRO A 117 -6.69 -8.84 -12.48
C PRO A 117 -7.99 -8.89 -11.65
N LEU A 118 -8.03 -9.56 -10.49
CA LEU A 118 -9.24 -9.77 -9.67
C LEU A 118 -9.13 -9.32 -8.21
N SER A 119 -8.06 -8.63 -7.80
CA SER A 119 -7.98 -8.10 -6.43
C SER A 119 -9.09 -7.05 -6.17
N PRO A 120 -9.40 -6.70 -4.92
CA PRO A 120 -10.51 -5.79 -4.57
C PRO A 120 -10.31 -4.38 -5.14
N MET A 121 -9.04 -4.04 -5.40
CA MET A 121 -8.58 -2.82 -6.04
C MET A 121 -8.47 -2.93 -7.57
N SER A 122 -8.66 -4.12 -8.14
CA SER A 122 -8.87 -4.32 -9.57
C SER A 122 -10.32 -3.97 -9.94
N VAL A 123 -10.47 -3.29 -11.06
CA VAL A 123 -11.73 -2.70 -11.56
C VAL A 123 -12.86 -3.73 -11.72
N ALA A 124 -12.53 -5.02 -11.88
CA ALA A 124 -13.50 -6.11 -11.89
C ALA A 124 -14.23 -6.29 -10.53
N GLY A 125 -13.54 -6.13 -9.41
CA GLY A 125 -14.12 -6.24 -8.06
C GLY A 125 -15.02 -5.07 -7.69
N VAL A 126 -14.59 -3.84 -8.03
CA VAL A 126 -15.35 -2.60 -7.77
C VAL A 126 -16.67 -2.57 -8.55
N ARG A 127 -16.68 -3.00 -9.82
CA ARG A 127 -17.88 -3.00 -10.67
C ARG A 127 -18.92 -4.05 -10.28
N ARG A 128 -18.52 -5.18 -9.69
CA ARG A 128 -19.45 -6.21 -9.22
C ARG A 128 -20.22 -5.77 -7.96
N ARG A 129 -19.58 -4.99 -7.07
CA ARG A 129 -20.23 -4.40 -5.87
C ARG A 129 -21.30 -3.35 -6.23
N GLN A 130 -21.08 -2.54 -7.26
CA GLN A 130 -22.09 -1.58 -7.72
C GLN A 130 -23.31 -2.27 -8.33
N ARG A 131 -23.14 -3.40 -9.05
CA ARG A 131 -24.27 -4.16 -9.61
C ARG A 131 -25.08 -4.95 -8.58
N ARG A 132 -24.50 -5.32 -7.44
CA ARG A 132 -25.20 -6.04 -6.35
C ARG A 132 -25.96 -5.14 -5.37
N ARG A 133 -25.77 -3.82 -5.43
CA ARG A 133 -26.51 -2.84 -4.60
C ARG A 133 -27.63 -2.12 -5.37
N GLY A 134 -27.91 -2.57 -6.59
CA GLY A 134 -29.00 -2.09 -7.42
C GLY A 134 -29.88 -3.24 -7.88
N PHE A 135 -30.50 -3.94 -6.92
CA PHE A 135 -31.77 -4.69 -7.03
C PHE A 135 -32.35 -4.79 -5.62
#